data_AF-A0A7Y7SRM5-F1
#
_entry.id   AF-A0A7Y7SRM5-F1
#
_cell.length_a   1.000
_cell.length_b   1.000
_cell.length_c   1.000
_cell.angle_alpha   90.00
_cell.angle_beta   90.00
_cell.angle_gamma   90.00
#
_symmetry.space_group_name_H-M   'P 1'
#
loop_
_entity.id
_entity.type
_entity.pdbx_description
1 polymer ?
#
loop_
_entity_poly.entity_id
_entity_poly.type
_entity_poly.pdbx_seq_one_letter_code
_entity_poly.pdbx_strand_id
1 'polypeptide(L)'
;MKTLFSFVALSALLSGCVTHVQPHVSPATEPFAQPLLLSDFNQQMTATRQQAEAGEHRAQQQYGGWLASAGQRDAAQPLLKAAAESGQPEAQYQLGKLLIEHQPGDGKQWLERAAEQGNSAAAQQLARYHRSGNPLLQDKQQAFNWLLQAAQQGDAQAQNDVGAAYSRGFGVKKDAARAAEWYRKAAEQGNALAQFNLAGAYQAGEGVKAQPLQAYAWYHVAVQNSDDPHLTQIAEQMKLRMYASATRSGKATQARQLAQKFTQQYVKPHKEALP
;
A
#
# COMPACT_ATOMS: atom_id res chain seq x y z
N MET A 1 33.14 -24.83 36.45
CA MET A 1 33.17 -25.32 37.85
C MET A 1 34.44 -24.80 38.52
N LYS A 2 34.29 -23.86 39.47
CA LYS A 2 35.16 -23.57 40.63
C LYS A 2 34.65 -22.28 41.30
N THR A 3 33.73 -22.45 42.26
CA THR A 3 33.81 -22.00 43.67
C THR A 3 34.78 -20.83 43.97
N LEU A 4 34.47 -19.75 44.69
CA LEU A 4 33.87 -19.67 46.03
C LEU A 4 33.42 -18.23 46.39
N PHE A 5 32.46 -18.18 47.31
CA PHE A 5 32.04 -17.07 48.18
C PHE A 5 33.19 -16.35 48.91
N SER A 6 33.00 -15.07 49.23
CA SER A 6 33.06 -14.63 50.63
C SER A 6 32.40 -13.26 50.85
N PHE A 7 31.46 -13.22 51.79
CA PHE A 7 30.99 -12.04 52.51
C PHE A 7 32.06 -11.60 53.53
N VAL A 8 32.02 -10.33 53.94
CA VAL A 8 32.02 -9.82 55.33
C VAL A 8 32.69 -8.45 55.43
N ALA A 9 31.87 -7.48 55.86
CA ALA A 9 32.08 -6.37 56.80
C ALA A 9 33.42 -5.61 56.85
N LEU A 10 33.38 -4.29 57.04
CA LEU A 10 33.39 -3.68 58.38
C LEU A 10 33.23 -2.15 58.33
N SER A 11 32.41 -1.70 59.27
CA SER A 11 32.11 -0.36 59.79
C SER A 11 33.27 0.59 60.13
N ALA A 12 33.02 1.91 60.05
CA ALA A 12 33.25 2.93 61.10
C ALA A 12 32.80 4.32 60.57
N LEU A 13 31.80 5.01 61.12
CA LEU A 13 31.78 5.85 62.35
C LEU A 13 32.67 7.10 62.25
N LEU A 14 32.05 8.30 62.12
CA LEU A 14 31.90 9.30 63.20
C LEU A 14 31.59 10.72 62.69
N SER A 15 30.49 11.25 63.22
CA SER A 15 30.27 12.59 63.79
C SER A 15 31.03 13.82 63.30
N GLY A 16 30.26 14.85 62.93
CA GLY A 16 30.69 16.25 62.99
C GLY A 16 29.49 17.19 62.86
N CYS A 17 29.15 17.87 63.96
CA CYS A 17 27.97 18.71 64.15
C CYS A 17 28.18 20.19 63.73
N VAL A 18 27.10 20.81 63.23
CA VAL A 18 26.60 22.19 63.49
C VAL A 18 27.48 23.37 62.97
N THR A 19 26.98 24.24 62.07
CA THR A 19 26.31 25.50 62.45
C THR A 19 25.71 26.23 61.21
N HIS A 20 24.42 26.55 61.32
CA HIS A 20 23.74 27.82 61.00
C HIS A 20 24.39 28.84 60.03
N VAL A 21 23.80 29.06 58.85
CA VAL A 21 23.56 30.38 58.21
C VAL A 21 22.40 30.25 57.20
N GLN A 22 21.33 31.03 57.36
CA GLN A 22 20.53 31.52 56.23
C GLN A 22 20.92 32.97 55.93
N PRO A 23 20.79 33.40 54.67
CA PRO A 23 19.91 34.55 54.44
C PRO A 23 18.96 34.36 53.25
N HIS A 24 17.77 34.92 53.41
CA HIS A 24 16.70 35.07 52.42
C HIS A 24 17.10 35.92 51.21
N VAL A 25 16.67 35.54 49.99
CA VAL A 25 16.00 36.43 48.99
C VAL A 25 15.09 35.56 48.08
N SER A 26 13.81 35.93 47.93
CA SER A 26 12.76 35.23 47.14
C SER A 26 13.01 35.24 45.61
N PRO A 27 12.38 34.35 44.79
CA PRO A 27 11.03 34.64 44.30
C PRO A 27 10.12 33.42 44.05
N ALA A 28 8.81 33.69 44.13
CA ALA A 28 7.75 33.25 43.22
C ALA A 28 7.52 31.76 42.88
N THR A 29 6.23 31.52 42.62
CA THR A 29 5.59 30.39 41.93
C THR A 29 5.51 29.08 42.69
N GLU A 30 4.31 28.83 43.21
CA GLU A 30 3.81 27.49 43.51
C GLU A 30 4.13 26.52 42.38
N PRO A 31 4.72 25.35 42.68
CA PRO A 31 4.83 24.31 41.71
C PRO A 31 4.01 23.07 42.13
N PHE A 32 3.45 22.41 41.11
CA PHE A 32 3.00 21.01 41.10
C PHE A 32 1.55 20.67 41.50
N ALA A 33 0.70 20.61 40.47
CA ALA A 33 -0.43 19.68 40.39
C ALA A 33 -0.40 18.85 39.08
N GLN A 34 0.80 18.43 38.62
CA GLN A 34 0.99 17.77 37.33
C GLN A 34 1.71 16.38 37.32
N PRO A 35 2.50 15.94 38.33
CA PRO A 35 3.18 14.64 38.27
C PRO A 35 2.23 13.44 38.42
N LEU A 36 1.21 13.56 39.26
CA LEU A 36 0.22 12.50 39.53
C LEU A 36 -0.66 12.18 38.31
N LEU A 37 -1.01 13.21 37.53
CA LEU A 37 -1.84 13.06 36.33
C LEU A 37 -1.16 12.22 35.24
N LEU A 38 0.16 12.34 35.10
CA LEU A 38 0.95 11.55 34.15
C LEU A 38 1.15 10.10 34.62
N SER A 39 1.35 9.87 35.92
CA SER A 39 1.47 8.51 36.47
C SER A 39 0.16 7.73 36.36
N ASP A 40 -0.96 8.38 36.66
CA ASP A 40 -2.28 7.76 36.62
C ASP A 40 -2.69 7.47 35.17
N PHE A 41 -2.40 8.38 34.23
CA PHE A 41 -2.60 8.15 32.80
C PHE A 41 -1.80 6.96 32.28
N ASN A 42 -0.51 6.86 32.64
CA ASN A 42 0.34 5.75 32.21
C ASN A 42 -0.13 4.40 32.81
N GLN A 43 -0.57 4.41 34.07
CA GLN A 43 -1.11 3.22 34.72
C GLN A 43 -2.43 2.77 34.08
N GLN A 44 -3.34 3.71 33.81
CA GLN A 44 -4.60 3.46 33.14
C GLN A 44 -4.39 2.94 31.70
N MET A 45 -3.42 3.49 30.97
CA MET A 45 -3.07 3.02 29.62
C MET A 45 -2.51 1.60 29.64
N THR A 46 -1.70 1.25 30.64
CA THR A 46 -1.14 -0.09 30.79
C THR A 46 -2.22 -1.12 31.11
N ALA A 47 -3.18 -0.77 31.97
CA ALA A 47 -4.35 -1.59 32.26
C ALA A 47 -5.25 -1.78 31.03
N THR A 48 -5.55 -0.68 30.31
CA THR A 48 -6.39 -0.73 29.09
C THR A 48 -5.73 -1.59 28.00
N ARG A 49 -4.41 -1.53 27.87
CA ARG A 49 -3.64 -2.41 26.99
C ARG A 49 -3.81 -3.88 27.36
N GLN A 50 -3.63 -4.24 28.62
CA GLN A 50 -3.75 -5.63 29.08
C GLN A 50 -5.16 -6.18 28.84
N GLN A 51 -6.19 -5.37 29.09
CA GLN A 51 -7.58 -5.73 28.82
C GLN A 51 -7.85 -5.90 27.32
N ALA A 52 -7.27 -5.04 26.48
CA ALA A 52 -7.38 -5.16 25.03
C ALA A 52 -6.71 -6.43 24.49
N GLU A 53 -5.53 -6.77 25.03
CA GLU A 53 -4.79 -8.02 24.73
C GLU A 53 -5.56 -9.26 25.23
N ALA A 54 -6.31 -9.14 26.33
CA ALA A 54 -7.20 -10.18 26.84
C ALA A 54 -8.50 -10.38 26.02
N GLY A 55 -8.71 -9.58 24.97
CA GLY A 55 -9.86 -9.72 24.07
C GLY A 55 -11.07 -8.87 24.42
N GLU A 56 -10.96 -7.95 25.40
CA GLU A 56 -12.08 -7.10 25.79
C GLU A 56 -12.35 -6.04 24.72
N HIS A 57 -13.47 -6.16 24.01
CA HIS A 57 -13.76 -5.31 22.85
C HIS A 57 -13.85 -3.82 23.17
N ARG A 58 -14.26 -3.44 24.40
CA ARG A 58 -14.29 -2.04 24.82
C ARG A 58 -12.89 -1.49 25.02
N ALA A 59 -12.01 -2.26 25.66
CA ALA A 59 -10.61 -1.91 25.82
C ALA A 59 -9.87 -1.89 24.46
N GLN A 60 -10.20 -2.81 23.55
CA GLN A 60 -9.69 -2.82 22.18
C GLN A 60 -10.07 -1.54 21.41
N GLN A 61 -11.31 -1.06 21.56
CA GLN A 61 -11.73 0.21 21.00
C GLN A 61 -10.91 1.37 21.56
N GLN A 62 -10.79 1.45 22.89
CA GLN A 62 -10.10 2.55 23.57
C GLN A 62 -8.60 2.58 23.27
N TYR A 63 -7.92 1.45 23.42
CA TYR A 63 -6.49 1.33 23.17
C TYR A 63 -6.16 1.45 21.68
N GLY A 64 -6.96 0.82 20.81
CA GLY A 64 -6.84 0.95 19.36
C GLY A 64 -7.05 2.39 18.87
N GLY A 65 -8.04 3.09 19.42
CA GLY A 65 -8.28 4.51 19.13
C GLY A 65 -7.12 5.40 19.56
N TRP A 66 -6.53 5.15 20.73
CA TRP A 66 -5.34 5.85 21.19
C TRP A 66 -4.15 5.59 20.26
N LEU A 67 -3.86 4.34 19.91
CA LEU A 67 -2.79 3.98 18.97
C LEU A 67 -2.97 4.65 17.61
N ALA A 68 -4.20 4.70 17.09
CA ALA A 68 -4.52 5.39 15.86
C ALA A 68 -4.23 6.90 15.96
N SER A 69 -4.57 7.53 17.09
CA SER A 69 -4.25 8.94 17.33
C SER A 69 -2.75 9.21 17.47
N ALA A 70 -1.99 8.23 17.95
CA ALA A 70 -0.53 8.26 18.04
C ALA A 70 0.17 7.92 16.71
N GLY A 71 -0.58 7.70 15.62
CA GLY A 71 -0.04 7.36 14.30
C GLY A 71 0.40 5.90 14.14
N GLN A 72 0.19 5.05 15.14
CA GLN A 72 0.57 3.63 15.13
C GLN A 72 -0.51 2.78 14.44
N ARG A 73 -0.70 3.00 13.13
CA ARG A 73 -1.81 2.44 12.35
C ARG A 73 -1.80 0.89 12.34
N ASP A 74 -0.63 0.29 12.17
CA ASP A 74 -0.48 -1.18 12.08
C ASP A 74 -0.86 -1.89 13.37
N ALA A 75 -0.57 -1.27 14.52
CA ALA A 75 -0.96 -1.78 15.83
C ALA A 75 -2.44 -1.49 16.15
N ALA A 76 -2.96 -0.33 15.70
CA ALA A 76 -4.33 0.09 15.95
C ALA A 76 -5.37 -0.73 15.17
N GLN A 77 -5.08 -1.03 13.90
CA GLN A 77 -6.03 -1.66 12.98
C GLN A 77 -6.60 -3.00 13.47
N PRO A 78 -5.80 -4.00 13.91
CA PRO A 78 -6.36 -5.28 14.35
C PRO A 78 -7.24 -5.14 15.60
N LEU A 79 -6.88 -4.25 16.53
CA LEU A 79 -7.67 -3.98 17.75
C LEU A 79 -9.00 -3.31 17.42
N LEU A 80 -8.97 -2.27 16.59
CA LEU A 80 -10.18 -1.57 16.14
C LEU A 80 -11.07 -2.49 15.29
N LYS A 81 -10.48 -3.40 14.51
CA LYS A 81 -11.22 -4.40 13.73
C LYS A 81 -11.97 -5.37 14.62
N ALA A 82 -11.32 -5.98 15.61
CA ALA A 82 -11.97 -6.88 16.55
C ALA A 82 -13.12 -6.18 17.32
N ALA A 83 -12.90 -4.93 17.75
CA ALA A 83 -13.93 -4.14 18.41
C ALA A 83 -15.08 -3.74 17.46
N ALA A 84 -14.78 -3.41 16.20
CA ALA A 84 -15.79 -3.05 15.20
C ALA A 84 -16.68 -4.25 14.80
N GLU A 85 -16.08 -5.43 14.69
CA GLU A 85 -16.75 -6.71 14.42
C GLU A 85 -17.66 -7.13 15.59
N SER A 86 -17.33 -6.74 16.82
CA SER A 86 -18.21 -6.92 17.99
C SER A 86 -19.49 -6.06 17.95
N GLY A 87 -19.64 -5.18 16.96
CA GLY A 87 -20.82 -4.34 16.78
C GLY A 87 -20.75 -2.97 17.45
N GLN A 88 -19.58 -2.52 17.90
CA GLN A 88 -19.47 -1.20 18.52
C GLN A 88 -19.41 -0.07 17.48
N PRO A 89 -20.37 0.88 17.47
CA PRO A 89 -20.43 1.91 16.44
C PRO A 89 -19.24 2.89 16.49
N GLU A 90 -18.67 3.13 17.68
CA GLU A 90 -17.48 3.99 17.81
C GLU A 90 -16.22 3.32 17.26
N ALA A 91 -16.04 2.01 17.50
CA ALA A 91 -14.94 1.26 16.92
C ALA A 91 -15.06 1.18 15.39
N GLN A 92 -16.28 0.98 14.86
CA GLN A 92 -16.57 0.99 13.43
C GLN A 92 -16.25 2.35 12.81
N TYR A 93 -16.62 3.45 13.47
CA TYR A 93 -16.25 4.80 13.05
C TYR A 93 -14.72 5.00 13.02
N GLN A 94 -14.02 4.64 14.10
CA GLN A 94 -12.58 4.79 14.23
C GLN A 94 -11.81 3.96 13.21
N LEU A 95 -12.22 2.71 12.99
CA LEU A 95 -11.69 1.85 11.93
C LEU A 95 -11.98 2.42 10.55
N GLY A 96 -13.21 2.87 10.31
CA GLY A 96 -13.62 3.52 9.06
C GLY A 96 -12.73 4.71 8.73
N LYS A 97 -12.49 5.60 9.69
CA LYS A 97 -11.57 6.74 9.56
C LYS A 97 -10.12 6.31 9.32
N LEU A 98 -9.66 5.27 9.99
CA LEU A 98 -8.29 4.75 9.83
C LEU A 98 -8.05 4.20 8.41
N LEU A 99 -9.06 3.51 7.85
CA LEU A 99 -9.00 2.83 6.56
C LEU A 99 -9.30 3.73 5.38
N ILE A 100 -10.14 4.77 5.52
CA ILE A 100 -10.68 5.54 4.39
C ILE A 100 -9.60 6.11 3.44
N GLU A 101 -8.41 6.39 3.96
CA GLU A 101 -7.26 6.90 3.19
C GLU A 101 -6.58 5.84 2.32
N HIS A 102 -6.50 4.59 2.79
CA HIS A 102 -5.68 3.53 2.16
C HIS A 102 -6.53 2.41 1.56
N GLN A 103 -7.72 2.16 2.11
CA GLN A 103 -8.69 1.14 1.74
C GLN A 103 -10.09 1.76 1.74
N PRO A 104 -10.42 2.63 0.77
CA PRO A 104 -11.63 3.45 0.82
C PRO A 104 -12.94 2.65 0.72
N GLY A 105 -12.92 1.48 0.07
CA GLY A 105 -14.08 0.59 0.02
C GLY A 105 -14.45 0.06 1.40
N ASP A 106 -13.47 -0.53 2.09
CA ASP A 106 -13.65 -1.08 3.43
C ASP A 106 -13.91 0.02 4.46
N GLY A 107 -13.17 1.14 4.38
CA GLY A 107 -13.36 2.30 5.24
C GLY A 107 -14.78 2.87 5.14
N LYS A 108 -15.32 2.99 3.92
CA LYS A 108 -16.69 3.47 3.69
C LYS A 108 -17.74 2.53 4.28
N GLN A 109 -17.60 1.22 4.08
CA GLN A 109 -18.55 0.24 4.64
C GLN A 109 -18.62 0.30 6.17
N TRP A 110 -17.47 0.48 6.84
CA TRP A 110 -17.45 0.63 8.30
C TRP A 110 -18.06 1.96 8.77
N LEU A 111 -17.85 3.05 8.04
CA LEU A 111 -18.52 4.33 8.31
C LEU A 111 -20.04 4.23 8.10
N GLU A 112 -20.50 3.50 7.08
CA GLU A 112 -21.93 3.26 6.82
C GLU A 112 -22.57 2.49 7.97
N ARG A 113 -21.97 1.38 8.39
CA ARG A 113 -22.44 0.58 9.54
C ARG A 113 -22.53 1.40 10.82
N ALA A 114 -21.53 2.24 11.09
CA ALA A 114 -21.52 3.12 12.25
C ALA A 114 -22.64 4.18 12.16
N ALA A 115 -22.85 4.77 10.98
CA ALA A 115 -23.87 5.78 10.76
C ALA A 115 -25.29 5.20 10.86
N GLU A 116 -25.52 3.98 10.36
CA GLU A 116 -26.78 3.23 10.49
C GLU A 116 -27.15 2.98 11.96
N GLN A 117 -26.15 2.79 12.81
CA GLN A 117 -26.32 2.66 14.26
C GLN A 117 -26.42 4.01 15.00
N GLY A 118 -26.53 5.13 14.27
CA GLY A 118 -26.71 6.46 14.83
C GLY A 118 -25.43 7.21 15.17
N ASN A 119 -24.25 6.76 14.74
CA ASN A 119 -23.02 7.53 14.93
C ASN A 119 -23.00 8.76 14.02
N SER A 120 -23.28 9.93 14.61
CA SER A 120 -23.36 11.21 13.90
C SER A 120 -22.02 11.65 13.31
N ALA A 121 -20.89 11.28 13.92
CA ALA A 121 -19.57 11.59 13.40
C ALA A 121 -19.29 10.78 12.11
N ALA A 122 -19.68 9.51 12.08
CA ALA A 122 -19.61 8.68 10.89
C ALA A 122 -20.50 9.23 9.76
N ALA A 123 -21.74 9.61 10.06
CA ALA A 123 -22.66 10.22 9.09
C ALA A 123 -22.09 11.54 8.52
N GLN A 124 -21.51 12.40 9.37
CA GLN A 124 -20.86 13.63 8.93
C GLN A 124 -19.62 13.36 8.07
N GLN A 125 -18.80 12.37 8.41
CA GLN A 125 -17.64 11.99 7.59
C GLN A 125 -18.08 11.41 6.24
N LEU A 126 -19.14 10.60 6.18
CA LEU A 126 -19.72 10.14 4.92
C LEU A 126 -20.25 11.31 4.08
N ALA A 127 -20.97 12.26 4.70
CA ALA A 127 -21.45 13.44 4.00
C ALA A 127 -20.29 14.29 3.44
N ARG A 128 -19.19 14.45 4.21
CA ARG A 128 -17.96 15.08 3.72
C ARG A 128 -17.36 14.29 2.58
N TYR A 129 -17.21 12.97 2.72
CA TYR A 129 -16.67 12.07 1.70
C TYR A 129 -17.44 12.16 0.38
N HIS A 130 -18.78 12.23 0.44
CA HIS A 130 -19.64 12.39 -0.74
C HIS A 130 -19.56 13.80 -1.34
N ARG A 131 -19.43 14.84 -0.52
CA ARG A 131 -19.38 16.25 -0.97
C ARG A 131 -18.01 16.64 -1.52
N SER A 132 -16.92 16.12 -0.95
CA SER A 132 -15.55 16.41 -1.36
C SER A 132 -15.00 15.43 -2.38
N GLY A 133 -15.71 14.32 -2.66
CA GLY A 133 -15.29 13.30 -3.60
C GLY A 133 -13.86 12.81 -3.33
N ASN A 134 -13.57 12.27 -2.13
CA ASN A 134 -12.26 11.75 -1.70
C ASN A 134 -11.04 12.45 -2.34
N PRO A 135 -10.35 13.39 -1.65
CA PRO A 135 -9.22 14.11 -2.21
C PRO A 135 -8.14 13.22 -2.86
N LEU A 136 -7.84 12.05 -2.28
CA LEU A 136 -6.90 11.09 -2.89
C LEU A 136 -7.46 10.43 -4.16
N LEU A 137 -8.78 10.23 -4.24
CA LEU A 137 -9.45 9.78 -5.47
C LEU A 137 -9.49 10.90 -6.51
N GLN A 138 -9.74 12.14 -6.08
CA GLN A 138 -9.74 13.32 -6.94
C GLN A 138 -8.34 13.55 -7.53
N ASP A 139 -7.29 13.43 -6.72
CA ASP A 139 -5.89 13.51 -7.16
C ASP A 139 -5.54 12.37 -8.13
N LYS A 140 -5.96 11.13 -7.83
CA LYS A 140 -5.77 9.99 -8.73
C LYS A 140 -6.52 10.16 -10.05
N GLN A 141 -7.75 10.68 -10.01
CA GLN A 141 -8.56 10.92 -11.20
C GLN A 141 -7.97 12.06 -12.04
N GLN A 142 -7.44 13.10 -11.39
CA GLN A 142 -6.74 14.18 -12.07
C GLN A 142 -5.44 13.67 -12.71
N ALA A 143 -4.64 12.86 -12.00
CA ALA A 143 -3.46 12.21 -12.56
C ALA A 143 -3.80 11.31 -13.76
N PHE A 144 -4.88 10.53 -13.66
CA PHE A 144 -5.39 9.73 -14.78
C PHE A 144 -5.76 10.62 -15.98
N ASN A 145 -6.41 11.76 -15.77
CA ASN A 145 -6.78 12.67 -16.85
C ASN A 145 -5.55 13.24 -17.57
N TRP A 146 -4.49 13.60 -16.84
CA TRP A 146 -3.22 14.05 -17.44
C TRP A 146 -2.56 12.94 -18.27
N LEU A 147 -2.48 11.72 -17.74
CA LEU A 147 -1.97 10.56 -18.48
C LEU A 147 -2.80 10.30 -19.73
N LEU A 148 -4.13 10.41 -19.63
CA LEU A 148 -5.04 10.22 -20.76
C LEU A 148 -4.81 11.27 -21.85
N GLN A 149 -4.60 12.54 -21.50
CA GLN A 149 -4.27 13.59 -22.46
C GLN A 149 -2.96 13.30 -23.21
N ALA A 150 -1.89 12.92 -22.49
CA ALA A 150 -0.62 12.55 -23.12
C ALA A 150 -0.77 11.29 -24.01
N ALA A 151 -1.51 10.29 -23.54
CA ALA A 151 -1.77 9.06 -24.29
C ALA A 151 -2.58 9.32 -25.58
N GLN A 152 -3.53 10.27 -25.54
CA GLN A 152 -4.29 10.73 -26.70
C GLN A 152 -3.44 11.49 -27.71
N GLN A 153 -2.37 12.14 -27.27
CA GLN A 153 -1.38 12.78 -28.14
C GLN A 153 -0.39 11.79 -28.76
N GLY A 154 -0.50 10.50 -28.44
CA GLY A 154 0.30 9.43 -29.04
C GLY A 154 1.48 8.98 -28.19
N ASP A 155 1.71 9.55 -26.99
CA ASP A 155 2.82 9.14 -26.14
C ASP A 155 2.68 7.67 -25.70
N ALA A 156 3.61 6.82 -26.14
CA ALA A 156 3.53 5.38 -25.93
C ALA A 156 3.68 4.98 -24.45
N GLN A 157 4.43 5.75 -23.66
CA GLN A 157 4.58 5.48 -22.23
C GLN A 157 3.30 5.85 -21.47
N ALA A 158 2.72 7.00 -21.76
CA ALA A 158 1.44 7.41 -21.21
C ALA A 158 0.32 6.44 -21.60
N GLN A 159 0.32 5.93 -22.84
CA GLN A 159 -0.62 4.87 -23.26
C GLN A 159 -0.47 3.59 -22.43
N ASN A 160 0.76 3.14 -22.15
CA ASN A 160 0.99 2.03 -21.23
C ASN A 160 0.43 2.33 -19.83
N ASP A 161 0.67 3.54 -19.32
CA ASP A 161 0.29 3.91 -17.97
C ASP A 161 -1.24 4.07 -17.83
N VAL A 162 -1.93 4.54 -18.87
CA VAL A 162 -3.40 4.50 -18.96
C VAL A 162 -3.91 3.06 -18.96
N GLY A 163 -3.24 2.16 -19.68
CA GLY A 163 -3.55 0.72 -19.63
C GLY A 163 -3.42 0.15 -18.22
N ALA A 164 -2.33 0.50 -17.52
CA ALA A 164 -2.11 0.10 -16.13
C ALA A 164 -3.15 0.69 -15.17
N ALA A 165 -3.56 1.94 -15.39
CA ALA A 165 -4.60 2.59 -14.62
C ALA A 165 -5.94 1.85 -14.75
N TYR A 166 -6.34 1.48 -15.97
CA TYR A 166 -7.53 0.66 -16.19
C TYR A 166 -7.41 -0.76 -15.62
N SER A 167 -6.23 -1.39 -15.67
CA SER A 167 -6.03 -2.73 -15.10
C SER A 167 -6.15 -2.74 -13.57
N ARG A 168 -5.66 -1.69 -12.91
CA ARG A 168 -5.58 -1.59 -11.44
C ARG A 168 -6.71 -0.78 -10.81
N GLY A 169 -7.49 -0.05 -11.59
CA GLY A 169 -8.49 0.89 -11.10
C GLY A 169 -7.91 2.16 -10.47
N PHE A 170 -6.79 2.66 -11.01
CA PHE A 170 -6.12 3.87 -10.50
C PHE A 170 -6.74 5.13 -11.14
N GLY A 171 -7.48 5.92 -10.36
CA GLY A 171 -8.12 7.15 -10.87
C GLY A 171 -9.27 6.91 -11.86
N VAL A 172 -9.56 5.65 -12.18
CA VAL A 172 -10.61 5.21 -13.10
C VAL A 172 -11.14 3.85 -12.65
N LYS A 173 -12.37 3.48 -13.02
CA LYS A 173 -12.91 2.14 -12.75
C LYS A 173 -12.07 1.08 -13.45
N LYS A 174 -11.79 -0.04 -12.77
CA LYS A 174 -11.09 -1.18 -13.36
C LYS A 174 -11.83 -1.70 -14.60
N ASP A 175 -11.11 -1.85 -15.70
CA ASP A 175 -11.62 -2.35 -16.98
C ASP A 175 -10.48 -3.02 -17.75
N ALA A 176 -10.46 -4.36 -17.73
CA ALA A 176 -9.39 -5.13 -18.37
C ALA A 176 -9.41 -5.01 -19.90
N ALA A 177 -10.59 -4.82 -20.51
CA ALA A 177 -10.70 -4.69 -21.97
C ALA A 177 -10.07 -3.38 -22.43
N ARG A 178 -10.40 -2.26 -21.77
CA ARG A 178 -9.76 -0.97 -22.04
C ARG A 178 -8.27 -1.01 -21.74
N ALA A 179 -7.85 -1.70 -20.68
CA ALA A 179 -6.43 -1.88 -20.38
C ALA A 179 -5.68 -2.52 -21.56
N ALA A 180 -6.21 -3.63 -22.09
CA ALA A 180 -5.62 -4.33 -23.23
C ALA A 180 -5.63 -3.50 -24.52
N GLU A 181 -6.65 -2.67 -24.76
CA GLU A 181 -6.69 -1.73 -25.88
C GLU A 181 -5.57 -0.68 -25.80
N TRP A 182 -5.36 -0.08 -24.62
CA TRP A 182 -4.31 0.92 -24.42
C TRP A 182 -2.91 0.31 -24.44
N TYR A 183 -2.72 -0.86 -23.83
CA TYR A 183 -1.47 -1.60 -23.97
C TYR A 183 -1.16 -1.93 -25.43
N ARG A 184 -2.17 -2.29 -26.24
CA ARG A 184 -1.97 -2.53 -27.67
C ARG A 184 -1.47 -1.30 -28.42
N LYS A 185 -2.08 -0.14 -28.21
CA LYS A 185 -1.63 1.12 -28.84
C LYS A 185 -0.16 1.41 -28.53
N ALA A 186 0.24 1.27 -27.27
CA ALA A 186 1.63 1.47 -26.85
C ALA A 186 2.58 0.39 -27.40
N ALA A 187 2.13 -0.87 -27.40
CA ALA A 187 2.91 -2.02 -27.84
C ALA A 187 3.22 -1.98 -29.34
N GLU A 188 2.25 -1.52 -30.15
CA GLU A 188 2.40 -1.31 -31.59
C GLU A 188 3.41 -0.20 -31.93
N GLN A 189 3.67 0.72 -30.99
CA GLN A 189 4.72 1.74 -31.11
C GLN A 189 6.11 1.28 -30.64
N GLY A 190 6.24 0.03 -30.19
CA GLY A 190 7.50 -0.52 -29.70
C GLY A 190 7.76 -0.31 -28.20
N ASN A 191 6.78 0.12 -27.40
CA ASN A 191 6.96 0.24 -25.95
C ASN A 191 7.06 -1.16 -25.31
N ALA A 192 8.25 -1.51 -24.80
CA ALA A 192 8.52 -2.86 -24.30
C ALA A 192 7.68 -3.26 -23.07
N LEU A 193 7.41 -2.32 -22.15
CA LEU A 193 6.55 -2.55 -20.99
C LEU A 193 5.11 -2.87 -21.43
N ALA A 194 4.59 -2.13 -22.41
CA ALA A 194 3.27 -2.39 -22.98
C ALA A 194 3.21 -3.74 -23.71
N GLN A 195 4.25 -4.09 -24.46
CA GLN A 195 4.37 -5.40 -25.12
C GLN A 195 4.35 -6.53 -24.08
N PHE A 196 5.05 -6.38 -22.97
CA PHE A 196 5.02 -7.33 -21.85
C PHE A 196 3.63 -7.43 -21.20
N ASN A 197 3.00 -6.29 -20.92
CA ASN A 197 1.67 -6.25 -20.29
C ASN A 197 0.59 -6.86 -21.20
N LEU A 198 0.63 -6.56 -22.50
CA LEU A 198 -0.29 -7.13 -23.48
C LEU A 198 -0.08 -8.64 -23.66
N ALA A 199 1.17 -9.10 -23.63
CA ALA A 199 1.48 -10.53 -23.65
C ALA A 199 0.86 -11.26 -22.45
N GLY A 200 0.95 -10.66 -21.25
CA GLY A 200 0.29 -11.16 -20.04
C GLY A 200 -1.24 -11.23 -20.19
N ALA A 201 -1.86 -10.19 -20.76
CA ALA A 201 -3.29 -10.16 -21.02
C ALA A 201 -3.73 -11.30 -21.96
N TYR A 202 -2.99 -11.57 -23.04
CA TYR A 202 -3.25 -12.70 -23.93
C TYR A 202 -2.96 -14.07 -23.30
N GLN A 203 -1.99 -14.16 -22.37
CA GLN A 203 -1.70 -15.39 -21.66
C GLN A 203 -2.84 -15.75 -20.69
N ALA A 204 -3.31 -14.77 -19.92
CA ALA A 204 -4.33 -14.95 -18.89
C ALA A 204 -5.76 -14.91 -19.44
N GLY A 205 -5.97 -14.31 -20.62
CA GLY A 205 -7.31 -14.03 -21.14
C GLY A 205 -7.99 -12.85 -20.43
N GLU A 206 -7.21 -11.92 -19.90
CA GLU A 206 -7.72 -10.75 -19.18
C GLU A 206 -8.02 -9.61 -20.15
N GLY A 207 -9.30 -9.25 -20.30
CA GLY A 207 -9.72 -8.19 -21.22
C GLY A 207 -9.63 -8.54 -22.71
N VAL A 208 -8.98 -9.65 -23.05
CA VAL A 208 -8.89 -10.23 -24.40
C VAL A 208 -9.06 -11.73 -24.31
N LYS A 209 -9.53 -12.37 -25.40
CA LYS A 209 -9.53 -13.84 -25.46
C LYS A 209 -8.11 -14.38 -25.36
N ALA A 210 -7.90 -15.37 -24.50
CA ALA A 210 -6.60 -16.00 -24.33
C ALA A 210 -6.06 -16.54 -25.66
N GLN A 211 -4.84 -16.16 -26.02
CA GLN A 211 -4.16 -16.53 -27.26
C GLN A 211 -2.67 -16.76 -26.98
N PRO A 212 -2.26 -17.99 -26.60
CA PRO A 212 -0.89 -18.29 -26.19
C PRO A 212 0.18 -17.96 -27.24
N LEU A 213 -0.14 -18.08 -28.53
CA LEU A 213 0.79 -17.71 -29.61
C LEU A 213 0.97 -16.19 -29.72
N GLN A 214 -0.08 -15.41 -29.49
CA GLN A 214 0.02 -13.95 -29.41
C GLN A 214 0.85 -13.53 -28.19
N ALA A 215 0.62 -14.16 -27.03
CA ALA A 215 1.42 -13.93 -25.83
C ALA A 215 2.92 -14.21 -26.08
N TYR A 216 3.24 -15.34 -26.69
CA TYR A 216 4.62 -15.64 -27.09
C TYR A 216 5.24 -14.56 -27.99
N ALA A 217 4.53 -14.15 -29.03
CA ALA A 217 5.04 -13.17 -30.00
C ALA A 217 5.24 -11.78 -29.37
N TRP A 218 4.33 -11.35 -28.49
CA TRP A 218 4.48 -10.08 -27.76
C TRP A 218 5.63 -10.12 -26.74
N TYR A 219 5.78 -11.21 -25.97
CA TYR A 219 6.97 -11.37 -25.10
C TYR A 219 8.27 -11.38 -25.91
N HIS A 220 8.26 -11.96 -27.11
CA HIS A 220 9.43 -11.99 -27.98
C HIS A 220 9.91 -10.59 -28.38
N VAL A 221 9.01 -9.71 -28.83
CA VAL A 221 9.38 -8.34 -29.18
C VAL A 221 9.64 -7.45 -27.96
N ALA A 222 9.01 -7.74 -26.80
CA ALA A 222 9.30 -7.04 -25.55
C ALA A 222 10.77 -7.20 -25.13
N VAL A 223 11.34 -8.41 -25.27
CA VAL A 223 12.76 -8.69 -25.02
C VAL A 223 13.66 -7.84 -25.94
N GLN A 224 13.26 -7.64 -27.19
CA GLN A 224 14.08 -6.95 -28.20
C GLN A 224 14.03 -5.43 -28.08
N ASN A 225 12.89 -4.88 -27.64
CA ASN A 225 12.68 -3.45 -27.48
C ASN A 225 12.99 -2.91 -26.07
N SER A 226 13.31 -3.79 -25.11
CA SER A 226 13.58 -3.40 -23.72
C SER A 226 15.04 -3.10 -23.48
N ASP A 227 15.33 -1.88 -23.01
CA ASP A 227 16.64 -1.51 -22.46
C ASP A 227 16.79 -1.89 -20.97
N ASP A 228 15.70 -2.32 -20.30
CA ASP A 228 15.70 -2.74 -18.89
C ASP A 228 16.07 -4.23 -18.76
N PRO A 229 17.23 -4.58 -18.17
CA PRO A 229 17.66 -5.97 -18.01
C PRO A 229 16.70 -6.83 -17.19
N HIS A 230 16.03 -6.24 -16.19
CA HIS A 230 15.10 -6.97 -15.34
C HIS A 230 13.83 -7.34 -16.11
N LEU A 231 13.25 -6.38 -16.85
CA LEU A 231 12.12 -6.66 -17.73
C LEU A 231 12.48 -7.70 -18.79
N THR A 232 13.65 -7.56 -19.42
CA THR A 232 14.16 -8.50 -20.43
C THR A 232 14.27 -9.90 -19.86
N GLN A 233 14.82 -10.07 -18.65
CA GLN A 233 14.94 -11.38 -18.00
C GLN A 233 13.57 -12.04 -17.76
N ILE A 234 12.60 -11.30 -17.23
CA ILE A 234 11.26 -11.82 -16.95
C ILE A 234 10.53 -12.14 -18.26
N ALA A 235 10.59 -11.23 -19.24
CA ALA A 235 9.98 -11.41 -20.56
C ALA A 235 10.57 -12.64 -21.26
N GLU A 236 11.89 -12.86 -21.18
CA GLU A 236 12.58 -14.04 -21.72
C GLU A 236 12.07 -15.32 -21.06
N GLN A 237 11.95 -15.34 -19.73
CA GLN A 237 11.41 -16.49 -19.01
C GLN A 237 9.97 -16.83 -19.45
N MET A 238 9.10 -15.82 -19.56
CA MET A 238 7.72 -16.02 -19.99
C MET A 238 7.64 -16.47 -21.45
N LYS A 239 8.44 -15.86 -22.33
CA LYS A 239 8.60 -16.26 -23.74
C LYS A 239 8.96 -17.74 -23.84
N LEU A 240 9.98 -18.20 -23.11
CA LEU A 240 10.42 -19.60 -23.13
C LEU A 240 9.34 -20.56 -22.63
N ARG A 241 8.61 -20.19 -21.56
CA ARG A 241 7.48 -20.98 -21.06
C ARG A 241 6.37 -21.12 -22.11
N MET A 242 6.00 -20.02 -22.77
CA MET A 242 4.99 -20.04 -23.84
C MET A 242 5.45 -20.88 -25.03
N TYR A 243 6.74 -20.78 -25.40
CA TYR A 243 7.32 -21.57 -26.48
C TYR A 243 7.35 -23.07 -26.19
N ALA A 244 7.72 -23.46 -24.96
CA ALA A 244 7.68 -24.84 -24.52
C ALA A 244 6.24 -25.40 -24.58
N SER A 245 5.25 -24.60 -24.18
CA SER A 245 3.83 -24.95 -24.33
C SER A 245 3.44 -25.14 -25.80
N ALA A 246 3.83 -24.20 -26.66
CA ALA A 246 3.57 -24.29 -28.10
C ALA A 246 4.18 -25.56 -28.71
N THR A 247 5.38 -25.94 -28.27
CA THR A 247 6.08 -27.16 -28.70
C THR A 247 5.32 -28.42 -28.29
N ARG A 248 4.88 -28.51 -27.03
CA ARG A 248 4.03 -29.64 -26.56
C ARG A 248 2.71 -29.75 -27.34
N SER A 249 2.17 -28.63 -27.82
CA SER A 249 0.95 -28.60 -28.62
C SER A 249 1.15 -28.75 -30.13
N GLY A 250 2.39 -28.99 -30.61
CA GLY A 250 2.70 -29.11 -32.04
C GLY A 250 2.68 -27.79 -32.83
N LYS A 251 2.62 -26.63 -32.15
CA LYS A 251 2.50 -25.29 -32.76
C LYS A 251 3.81 -24.49 -32.75
N ALA A 252 4.95 -25.13 -32.51
CA ALA A 252 6.26 -24.46 -32.43
C ALA A 252 6.59 -23.64 -33.69
N THR A 253 6.34 -24.20 -34.89
CA THR A 253 6.59 -23.52 -36.16
C THR A 253 5.71 -22.27 -36.31
N GLN A 254 4.42 -22.37 -35.96
CA GLN A 254 3.49 -21.24 -36.00
C GLN A 254 3.93 -20.13 -35.04
N ALA A 255 4.39 -20.51 -33.83
CA ALA A 255 4.90 -19.57 -32.85
C ALA A 255 6.10 -18.77 -33.41
N ARG A 256 7.09 -19.47 -33.98
CA ARG A 256 8.29 -18.83 -34.58
C ARG A 256 7.91 -17.89 -35.73
N GLN A 257 7.04 -18.36 -36.65
CA GLN A 257 6.60 -17.54 -37.78
C GLN A 257 5.88 -16.27 -37.32
N LEU A 258 5.03 -16.37 -36.30
CA LEU A 258 4.33 -15.20 -35.75
C LEU A 258 5.29 -14.23 -35.07
N ALA A 259 6.23 -14.72 -34.27
CA ALA A 259 7.25 -13.89 -33.64
C ALA A 259 8.12 -13.16 -34.67
N GLN A 260 8.52 -13.85 -35.76
CA GLN A 260 9.29 -13.22 -36.84
C GLN A 260 8.52 -12.07 -37.50
N LYS A 261 7.21 -12.24 -37.76
CA LYS A 261 6.36 -11.16 -38.27
C LYS A 261 6.30 -9.98 -37.31
N PHE A 262 6.20 -10.25 -36.01
CA PHE A 262 6.14 -9.20 -35.00
C PHE A 262 7.47 -8.44 -34.89
N THR A 263 8.61 -9.12 -34.95
CA THR A 263 9.91 -8.46 -35.00
C THR A 263 10.02 -7.53 -36.20
N GLN A 264 9.60 -7.97 -37.39
CA GLN A 264 9.62 -7.12 -38.59
C GLN A 264 8.73 -5.87 -38.46
N GLN A 265 7.63 -5.97 -37.73
CA GLN A 265 6.64 -4.90 -37.64
C GLN A 265 6.88 -3.94 -36.47
N TYR A 266 7.35 -4.44 -35.32
CA TYR A 266 7.32 -3.70 -34.05
C TYR A 266 8.67 -3.53 -33.38
N VAL A 267 9.76 -4.02 -33.99
CA VAL A 267 11.11 -3.82 -33.47
C VAL A 267 11.80 -2.81 -34.36
N LYS A 268 12.24 -1.70 -33.74
CA LYS A 268 12.93 -0.65 -34.48
C LYS A 268 14.25 -1.24 -35.02
N PRO A 269 14.59 -1.06 -36.31
CA PRO A 269 15.91 -1.43 -36.79
C PRO A 269 16.93 -0.68 -35.93
N HIS A 270 17.92 -1.41 -35.38
CA HIS A 270 19.02 -0.80 -34.64
C HIS A 270 19.53 0.40 -35.43
N LYS A 271 19.71 1.55 -34.73
CA LYS A 271 20.44 2.68 -35.29
C LYS A 271 21.74 2.13 -35.86
N GLU A 272 21.85 2.10 -37.19
CA GLU A 272 23.13 2.02 -37.85
C GLU A 272 23.96 3.14 -37.23
N ALA A 273 25.07 2.77 -36.61
CA ALA A 273 26.04 3.73 -36.09
C ALA A 273 26.36 4.69 -37.24
N LEU A 274 26.04 5.98 -37.03
CA LEU A 274 26.48 7.03 -37.94
C LEU A 274 28.03 6.91 -38.06
N PRO A 275 28.57 6.98 -39.29
CA PRO A 275 30.01 6.88 -39.53
C PRO A 275 30.80 8.01 -38.84
#